data_AF-A0A2X3JVK4-F1
#
_entry.id   AF-A0A2X3JVK4-F1
#
_cell.length_a   1.000
_cell.length_b   1.000
_cell.length_c   1.000
_cell.angle_alpha   90.00
_cell.angle_beta   90.00
_cell.angle_gamma   90.00
#
_symmetry.space_group_name_H-M   'P 1'
#
loop_
_entity.id
_entity.type
_entity.pdbx_description
1 polymer ?
#
loop_
_entity_poly.entity_id
_entity_poly.type
_entity_poly.pdbx_seq_one_letter_code
_entity_poly.pdbx_strand_id
1 'polypeptide(L)' 'MTITPATHAISINPATVEQLSVLPWAGANDIENALQLAAAGFRDWRETNIDYRAEKTAWYR' A
#
# COMPACT_ATOMS: atom_id res chain seq x y z
N MET A 1 -22.68 10.39 -0.94
CA MET A 1 -21.51 10.34 -1.84
C MET A 1 -21.69 9.18 -2.79
N THR A 2 -21.44 9.37 -4.08
CA THR A 2 -21.61 8.33 -5.10
C THR A 2 -20.30 7.57 -5.28
N ILE A 3 -20.33 6.24 -5.14
CA ILE A 3 -19.18 5.37 -5.36
C ILE A 3 -18.96 5.26 -6.87
N THR A 4 -17.85 5.78 -7.37
CA THR A 4 -17.44 5.71 -8.77
C THR A 4 -15.94 5.44 -8.86
N PRO A 5 -15.42 5.00 -10.03
CA PRO A 5 -13.98 4.86 -10.23
C PRO A 5 -13.19 6.16 -10.02
N ALA A 6 -13.85 7.33 -10.13
CA ALA A 6 -13.20 8.61 -9.87
C ALA A 6 -12.96 8.86 -8.37
N THR A 7 -13.66 8.18 -7.47
CA THR A 7 -13.60 8.39 -6.01
C THR A 7 -13.12 7.18 -5.23
N HIS A 8 -13.20 5.97 -5.79
CA HIS A 8 -12.87 4.72 -5.12
C HIS A 8 -12.15 3.72 -6.03
N ALA A 9 -11.29 2.90 -5.44
CA ALA A 9 -10.94 1.58 -5.96
C ALA A 9 -12.11 0.61 -5.74
N ILE A 10 -12.51 -0.12 -6.78
CA ILE A 10 -13.62 -1.07 -6.73
C ILE A 10 -13.07 -2.44 -7.14
N SER A 11 -13.25 -3.44 -6.29
CA SER A 11 -12.87 -4.83 -6.58
C SER A 11 -14.10 -5.64 -6.94
N ILE A 12 -14.08 -6.28 -8.12
CA ILE A 12 -15.17 -7.12 -8.63
C ILE A 12 -14.63 -8.53 -8.86
N ASN A 13 -15.40 -9.55 -8.46
CA ASN A 13 -15.12 -10.93 -8.80
C ASN A 13 -15.39 -11.16 -10.31
N PRO A 14 -14.40 -11.49 -11.14
CA PRO A 14 -14.61 -11.65 -12.58
C PRO A 14 -15.46 -12.88 -12.93
N ALA A 15 -15.55 -13.89 -12.06
CA ALA A 15 -16.32 -15.11 -12.32
C ALA A 15 -17.83 -14.92 -12.07
N THR A 16 -18.22 -14.01 -11.17
CA THR A 16 -19.62 -13.83 -10.73
C THR A 16 -20.16 -12.42 -10.96
N VAL A 17 -19.29 -11.46 -11.29
CA VAL A 17 -19.61 -10.02 -11.41
C VAL A 17 -20.03 -9.39 -10.07
N GLU A 18 -19.81 -10.08 -8.95
CA GLU A 18 -20.12 -9.59 -7.61
C GLU A 18 -19.07 -8.58 -7.12
N GLN A 19 -19.51 -7.51 -6.45
CA GLN A 19 -18.62 -6.55 -5.82
C GLN A 19 -18.06 -7.10 -4.51
N LEU A 20 -16.73 -7.20 -4.42
CA LEU A 20 -16.02 -7.71 -3.25
C LEU A 20 -15.68 -6.61 -2.24
N SER A 21 -15.20 -5.46 -2.73
CA SER A 21 -14.78 -4.36 -1.85
C SER A 21 -14.77 -3.02 -2.57
N VAL A 22 -14.83 -1.96 -1.77
CA VAL A 22 -14.74 -0.57 -2.21
C VAL A 22 -13.85 0.17 -1.22
N LEU A 23 -12.85 0.90 -1.73
CA LEU A 23 -11.92 1.68 -0.92
C LEU A 23 -11.81 3.10 -1.51
N PRO A 24 -12.05 4.18 -0.74
CA PRO A 24 -11.86 5.53 -1.25
C PRO A 24 -10.39 5.79 -1.59
N TRP A 25 -10.16 6.67 -2.57
CA TRP A 25 -8.80 7.13 -2.84
C TRP A 25 -8.21 7.85 -1.63
N ALA A 26 -6.91 7.66 -1.41
CA ALA A 26 -6.18 8.28 -0.31
C ALA A 26 -6.32 9.81 -0.35
N GLY A 27 -6.60 10.42 0.80
CA GLY A 27 -6.61 11.88 0.94
C GLY A 27 -5.21 12.47 0.95
N ALA A 28 -5.10 13.79 0.88
CA ALA A 28 -3.81 14.48 0.95
C ALA A 28 -3.00 14.13 2.21
N ASN A 29 -3.66 14.02 3.36
CA ASN A 29 -3.00 13.64 4.62
C ASN A 29 -2.50 12.18 4.59
N ASP A 30 -3.26 11.25 4.02
CA ASP A 30 -2.85 9.84 3.91
C ASP A 30 -1.61 9.72 3.01
N ILE A 31 -1.59 10.48 1.91
CA ILE A 31 -0.45 10.53 0.97
C ILE A 31 0.77 11.13 1.65
N GLU A 32 0.62 12.27 2.32
CA GLU A 32 1.73 12.91 3.04
C GLU A 32 2.31 11.99 4.12
N ASN A 33 1.44 11.37 4.92
CA ASN A 33 1.85 10.41 5.95
C ASN A 33 2.60 9.22 5.34
N ALA A 34 2.10 8.64 4.24
CA ALA A 34 2.75 7.53 3.56
C ALA A 34 4.15 7.90 3.04
N LEU A 35 4.29 9.11 2.48
CA LEU A 35 5.58 9.63 1.99
C LEU A 35 6.57 9.86 3.14
N GLN A 36 6.12 10.47 4.23
CA GLN A 36 6.96 10.70 5.41
C GLN A 36 7.43 9.39 6.04
N LEU A 37 6.53 8.40 6.15
CA LEU A 37 6.85 7.06 6.66
C LEU A 37 7.85 6.35 5.74
N ALA A 38 7.66 6.41 4.43
CA ALA A 38 8.58 5.80 3.47
C ALA A 38 9.97 6.46 3.53
N ALA A 39 10.02 7.80 3.62
CA ALA A 39 11.27 8.55 3.70
C ALA A 39 12.03 8.26 5.01
N ALA A 40 11.32 8.18 6.15
CA ALA A 40 11.90 7.78 7.42
C ALA A 40 12.41 6.33 7.36
N GLY A 41 11.55 5.40 6.94
CA GLY A 41 11.91 3.99 6.82
C GLY A 41 13.08 3.74 5.88
N PHE A 42 13.20 4.48 4.77
CA PHE A 42 14.35 4.37 3.87
C PHE A 42 15.66 4.84 4.52
N ARG A 43 15.64 5.96 5.26
CA ARG A 43 16.82 6.45 5.98
C ARG A 43 17.34 5.42 6.98
N ASP A 44 16.45 4.71 7.66
CA ASP A 44 16.86 3.66 8.58
C ASP A 44 17.31 2.40 7.82
N TRP A 45 16.55 2.00 6.79
CA TRP A 45 16.79 0.77 6.04
C TRP A 45 18.11 0.77 5.26
N ARG A 46 18.52 1.91 4.71
CA ARG A 46 19.76 1.99 3.93
C ARG A 46 21.01 1.69 4.77
N GLU A 47 20.99 2.01 6.07
CA GLU A 47 22.11 1.81 7.01
C GLU A 47 22.15 0.39 7.58
N THR A 48 21.12 -0.43 7.34
CA THR A 48 21.09 -1.81 7.85
C THR A 48 22.08 -2.73 7.11
N ASN A 49 22.65 -3.69 7.84
CA ASN A 49 23.54 -4.72 7.29
C ASN A 49 22.82 -5.54 6.19
N ILE A 50 23.54 -5.86 5.11
CA ILE A 50 23.05 -6.72 4.02
C ILE A 50 22.53 -8.08 4.50
N ASP A 51 23.16 -8.71 5.49
CA ASP A 51 22.71 -10.01 6.02
C ASP A 51 21.35 -9.88 6.70
N TYR A 52 21.15 -8.80 7.46
CA TYR A 52 19.86 -8.48 8.08
C TYR A 52 18.79 -8.19 7.02
N ARG A 53 19.14 -7.50 5.92
CA ARG A 53 18.21 -7.27 4.80
C ARG A 53 17.85 -8.57 4.09
N ALA A 54 18.83 -9.46 3.90
CA ALA A 54 18.62 -10.76 3.30
C ALA A 54 17.70 -11.63 4.17
N GLU A 55 17.92 -11.67 5.48
CA GLU A 55 17.05 -12.38 6.41
C GLU A 55 15.61 -11.86 6.33
N LYS A 56 15.40 -10.55 6.49
CA LYS A 56 14.07 -9.94 6.48
C LYS A 56 13.30 -10.19 5.17
N THR A 57 14.01 -10.24 4.04
CA THR A 57 13.40 -10.52 2.72
C THR A 57 13.27 -12.00 2.41
N ALA A 58 14.07 -12.88 3.03
CA ALA A 58 13.95 -14.32 2.90
C ALA A 58 12.66 -14.87 3.54
N TRP A 59 12.17 -14.24 4.62
CA TRP A 59 10.86 -14.55 5.22
C TRP A 59 9.66 -14.26 4.30
N TYR A 60 9.84 -13.49 3.23
CA TYR A 60 8.80 -13.22 2.23
C TYR A 60 8.85 -14.18 1.02
N ARG A 61 9.72 -15.20 1.03
CA ARG A 61 9.74 -16.26 0.00
C ARG A 61 8.91 -17.48 0.41
#